data_AF-A0A182W3P2-F1
#
_entry.id   AF-A0A182W3P2-F1
#
_cell.length_a   1.000
_cell.length_b   1.000
_cell.length_c   1.000
_cell.angle_alpha   90.00
_cell.angle_beta   90.00
_cell.angle_gamma   90.00
#
_symmetry.space_group_name_H-M   'P 1'
#
loop_
_entity.id
_entity.type
_entity.pdbx_description
1 polymer ?
#
loop_
_entity_poly.entity_id
_entity_poly.type
_entity_poly.pdbx_seq_one_letter_code
_entity_poly.pdbx_strand_id
1 'polypeptide(L)'
;MSVNEFLTRFVVIWLAHIGPDDWAREPGLHTRAPWRAALAVRQWRAGFNAGGPHKFIETTATNPQFRIRVPPGHPSKAHVVVAVAQKYECYRSRNYEDEEIGFTIYEVPPGMQRVTPQYVSEQMPLVCRIGV
;
A
#
# COMPACT_ATOMS: atom_id res chain seq x y z
N MET A 1 13.32 21.88 -17.98
CA MET A 1 11.90 21.54 -18.19
C MET A 1 11.13 22.00 -16.97
N SER A 2 10.00 22.68 -17.17
CA SER A 2 9.12 23.04 -16.03
C SER A 2 8.22 21.84 -15.65
N VAL A 3 7.68 21.83 -14.43
CA VAL A 3 6.72 20.79 -14.00
C VAL A 3 5.49 20.76 -14.92
N ASN A 4 4.98 21.93 -15.35
CA ASN A 4 3.85 22.00 -16.27
C ASN A 4 4.16 21.38 -17.64
N GLU A 5 5.37 21.62 -18.16
CA GLU A 5 5.83 21.01 -19.41
C GLU A 5 6.02 19.48 -19.26
N PHE A 6 6.42 19.02 -18.08
CA PHE A 6 6.52 17.58 -17.79
C PHE A 6 5.15 16.91 -17.76
N LEU A 7 4.19 17.48 -17.02
CA LEU A 7 2.83 16.96 -16.88
C LEU A 7 2.05 16.90 -18.20
N THR A 8 2.42 17.74 -19.17
CA THR A 8 1.79 17.76 -20.51
C THR A 8 2.43 16.78 -21.49
N ARG A 9 3.68 16.35 -21.25
CA ARG A 9 4.45 15.53 -22.19
C ARG A 9 4.60 14.08 -21.77
N PHE A 10 4.50 13.78 -20.48
CA PHE A 10 4.73 12.44 -19.94
C PHE A 10 3.49 11.94 -19.22
N VAL A 11 3.08 10.72 -19.56
CA VAL A 11 1.92 10.04 -18.95
C VAL A 11 2.38 8.97 -17.96
N VAL A 12 3.59 8.44 -18.13
CA VAL A 12 4.13 7.33 -17.35
C VAL A 12 5.47 7.73 -16.73
N ILE A 13 5.63 7.43 -15.45
CA ILE A 13 6.89 7.60 -14.73
C ILE A 13 7.34 6.24 -14.23
N TRP A 14 8.51 5.80 -14.67
CA TRP A 14 9.17 4.62 -14.12
C TRP A 14 10.06 5.06 -12.96
N LEU A 15 9.68 4.67 -11.74
CA LEU A 15 10.49 4.92 -10.56
C LEU A 15 11.34 3.68 -10.25
N ALA A 16 12.64 3.75 -10.55
CA ALA A 16 13.61 2.83 -9.99
C ALA A 16 14.07 3.39 -8.64
N HIS A 17 13.76 2.69 -7.55
CA HIS A 17 14.16 3.12 -6.21
C HIS A 17 15.35 2.30 -5.72
N ILE A 18 16.25 2.96 -5.02
CA ILE A 18 17.39 2.34 -4.34
C ILE A 18 16.90 1.78 -3.02
N GLY A 19 17.09 0.48 -2.77
CA GLY A 19 16.66 -0.20 -1.55
C GLY A 19 17.28 0.40 -0.27
N PRO A 20 16.72 0.11 0.91
CA PRO A 20 17.32 0.56 2.17
C PRO A 20 18.73 -0.03 2.38
N ASP A 21 18.95 -1.26 1.89
CA ASP A 21 20.26 -1.93 1.96
C ASP A 21 21.30 -1.26 1.05
N ASP A 22 20.89 -0.85 -0.15
CA ASP A 22 21.76 -0.14 -1.09
C ASP A 22 22.07 1.28 -0.59
N TRP A 23 21.09 1.96 0.00
CA TRP A 23 21.30 3.24 0.69
C TRP A 23 22.36 3.12 1.79
N ALA A 24 22.32 2.03 2.58
CA ALA A 24 23.28 1.81 3.66
C ALA A 24 24.71 1.57 3.13
N ARG A 25 24.85 0.93 1.95
CA ARG A 25 26.13 0.56 1.35
C ARG A 25 26.80 1.68 0.56
N GLU A 26 26.04 2.67 0.10
CA GLU A 26 26.54 3.77 -0.73
C GLU A 26 26.76 5.05 0.09
N PRO A 27 28.00 5.42 0.45
CA PRO A 27 28.28 6.59 1.27
C PRO A 27 27.79 7.90 0.67
N GLY A 28 27.74 8.01 -0.67
CA GLY A 28 27.22 9.19 -1.36
C GLY A 28 25.74 9.48 -1.05
N LEU A 29 24.98 8.48 -0.60
CA LEU A 29 23.55 8.60 -0.28
C LEU A 29 23.27 9.00 1.18
N HIS A 30 24.27 9.03 2.07
CA HIS A 30 24.08 9.33 3.50
C HIS A 30 23.73 10.80 3.78
N THR A 31 23.84 11.67 2.77
CA THR A 31 23.29 13.03 2.80
C THR A 31 21.76 13.06 2.72
N ARG A 32 21.13 11.96 2.29
CA ARG A 32 19.67 11.78 2.23
C ARG A 32 19.18 11.08 3.49
N ALA A 33 17.94 11.36 3.89
CA ALA A 33 17.32 10.69 5.03
C ALA A 33 17.23 9.17 4.79
N PRO A 34 17.57 8.33 5.79
CA PRO A 34 17.37 6.89 5.71
C PRO A 34 15.87 6.59 5.59
N TRP A 35 15.56 5.44 5.01
CA TRP A 35 14.18 4.95 4.90
C TRP A 35 14.14 3.44 5.11
N ARG A 36 12.94 2.89 5.31
CA ARG A 36 12.73 1.46 5.58
C ARG A 36 11.71 0.88 4.62
N ALA A 37 12.00 -0.30 4.09
CA ALA A 37 11.09 -1.07 3.26
C ALA A 37 10.58 -2.31 4.01
N ALA A 38 9.35 -2.72 3.70
CA ALA A 38 8.83 -4.03 4.08
C ALA A 38 8.01 -4.60 2.92
N LEU A 39 8.25 -5.85 2.56
CA LEU A 39 7.48 -6.58 1.56
C LEU A 39 6.69 -7.69 2.26
N ALA A 40 5.42 -7.82 1.91
CA ALA A 40 4.60 -8.94 2.35
C ALA A 40 3.79 -9.50 1.19
N VAL A 41 3.89 -10.81 0.98
CA VAL A 41 3.13 -11.53 -0.04
C VAL A 41 1.93 -12.21 0.63
N ARG A 42 0.74 -12.01 0.06
CA ARG A 42 -0.52 -12.61 0.53
C ARG A 42 -1.34 -13.10 -0.65
N GLN A 43 -2.34 -13.92 -0.33
CA GLN A 43 -3.29 -14.46 -1.30
C GLN A 43 -4.71 -14.18 -0.80
N TRP A 44 -5.58 -13.79 -1.73
CA TRP A 44 -7.02 -13.73 -1.53
C TRP A 44 -7.67 -15.02 -2.02
N ARG A 45 -8.60 -15.56 -1.22
CA ARG A 45 -9.35 -16.79 -1.47
C ARG A 45 -10.84 -16.52 -1.26
N ALA A 46 -11.63 -16.81 -2.28
CA ALA A 46 -13.09 -16.70 -2.22
C ALA A 46 -13.65 -17.55 -1.06
N GLY A 47 -14.64 -17.01 -0.35
CA GLY A 47 -15.25 -17.65 0.82
C GLY A 47 -14.37 -17.70 2.08
N PHE A 48 -13.18 -17.08 2.07
CA PHE A 48 -12.29 -17.05 3.24
C PHE A 48 -11.84 -15.64 3.60
N ASN A 49 -10.98 -15.04 2.79
CA ASN A 49 -10.36 -13.74 3.07
C ASN A 49 -10.47 -12.75 1.90
N ALA A 50 -11.21 -13.10 0.85
CA ALA A 50 -11.59 -12.20 -0.25
C ALA A 50 -12.75 -11.29 0.19
N GLY A 51 -12.44 -10.33 1.06
CA GLY A 51 -13.44 -9.48 1.70
C GLY A 51 -13.96 -8.33 0.83
N GLY A 52 -13.28 -8.03 -0.26
CA GLY A 52 -13.58 -6.88 -1.13
C GLY A 52 -13.18 -5.53 -0.53
N PRO A 53 -13.32 -4.43 -1.29
CA PRO A 53 -12.99 -3.08 -0.86
C PRO A 53 -13.87 -2.56 0.29
N HIS A 54 -13.53 -1.39 0.83
CA HIS A 54 -14.22 -0.74 1.96
C HIS A 54 -15.76 -0.71 1.84
N LYS A 55 -16.31 -0.57 0.63
CA LYS A 55 -17.77 -0.57 0.39
C LYS A 55 -18.48 -1.85 0.88
N PHE A 56 -17.76 -2.97 1.02
CA PHE A 56 -18.26 -4.22 1.56
C PHE A 56 -17.98 -4.30 3.06
N ILE A 57 -18.66 -3.46 3.85
CA ILE A 57 -18.41 -3.24 5.28
C ILE A 57 -18.35 -4.55 6.07
N GLU A 58 -19.25 -5.48 5.80
CA GLU A 58 -19.38 -6.77 6.52
C GLU A 58 -18.18 -7.70 6.31
N THR A 59 -17.59 -7.69 5.10
CA THR A 59 -16.58 -8.67 4.69
C THR A 59 -15.19 -8.07 4.55
N THR A 60 -15.05 -6.76 4.39
CA THR A 60 -13.76 -6.13 4.08
C THR A 60 -12.70 -6.33 5.17
N ALA A 61 -13.10 -6.47 6.43
CA ALA A 61 -12.19 -6.77 7.53
C ALA A 61 -11.55 -8.18 7.45
N THR A 62 -12.10 -9.09 6.62
CA THR A 62 -11.53 -10.43 6.40
C THR A 62 -10.27 -10.40 5.52
N ASN A 63 -10.04 -9.32 4.77
CA ASN A 63 -8.84 -9.15 3.97
C ASN A 63 -7.56 -9.23 4.84
N PRO A 64 -6.40 -9.58 4.25
CA PRO A 64 -5.12 -9.44 4.93
C PRO A 64 -4.92 -8.00 5.40
N GLN A 65 -4.55 -7.82 6.68
CA GLN A 65 -4.31 -6.52 7.28
C GLN A 65 -2.84 -6.36 7.65
N PHE A 66 -2.33 -5.14 7.50
CA PHE A 66 -0.96 -4.76 7.83
C PHE A 66 -0.99 -3.54 8.74
N ARG A 67 -0.05 -3.48 9.69
CA ARG A 67 0.08 -2.37 10.62
C ARG A 67 1.35 -1.60 10.35
N ILE A 68 1.18 -0.32 10.06
CA ILE A 68 2.29 0.63 9.89
C ILE A 68 2.47 1.36 11.22
N ARG A 69 3.66 1.27 11.80
CA ARG A 69 4.01 2.00 13.03
C ARG A 69 4.87 3.19 12.65
N VAL A 70 4.34 4.40 12.84
CA VAL A 70 5.09 5.63 12.71
C VAL A 70 5.81 5.88 14.04
N PRO A 71 7.16 5.97 14.07
CA PRO A 71 7.89 6.19 15.31
C PRO A 71 7.50 7.52 15.97
N PRO A 72 7.36 7.57 17.32
CA PRO A 72 7.19 8.82 18.03
C PRO A 72 8.46 9.68 17.90
N GLY A 73 8.31 11.00 17.76
CA GLY A 73 9.43 11.96 17.78
C GLY A 73 9.99 12.39 16.41
N HIS A 74 9.44 11.93 15.29
CA HIS A 74 9.68 12.56 13.98
C HIS A 74 8.92 13.91 13.88
N PRO A 75 9.31 14.88 13.03
CA PRO A 75 8.54 16.10 12.84
C PRO A 75 7.11 15.72 12.42
N SER A 76 6.16 16.65 12.62
CA SER A 76 4.70 16.49 12.60
C SER A 76 4.05 15.68 11.45
N LYS A 77 4.81 15.20 10.47
CA LYS A 77 4.37 14.40 9.32
C LYS A 77 5.37 13.27 9.03
N ALA A 78 4.87 12.04 8.87
CA ALA A 78 5.62 10.91 8.35
C ALA A 78 5.21 10.64 6.90
N HIS A 79 6.21 10.40 6.04
CA HIS A 79 5.98 10.04 4.65
C HIS A 79 6.01 8.52 4.50
N VAL A 80 4.93 7.94 4.00
CA VAL A 80 4.80 6.50 3.78
C VAL A 80 4.37 6.27 2.34
N VAL A 81 5.08 5.39 1.65
CA VAL A 81 4.71 4.92 0.31
C VAL A 81 4.18 3.50 0.46
N VAL A 82 2.96 3.26 -0.01
CA VAL A 82 2.33 1.93 -0.02
C VAL A 82 2.06 1.56 -1.47
N ALA A 83 2.53 0.38 -1.86
CA ALA A 83 2.27 -0.22 -3.17
C ALA A 83 1.68 -1.61 -2.98
N VAL A 84 0.66 -1.93 -3.77
CA VAL A 84 0.05 -3.26 -3.86
C VAL A 84 0.16 -3.70 -5.31
N ALA A 85 0.62 -4.93 -5.52
CA ALA A 85 0.77 -5.52 -6.85
C ALA A 85 0.22 -6.94 -6.84
N GLN A 86 -0.33 -7.37 -7.97
CA GLN A 86 -0.74 -8.74 -8.20
C GLN A 86 0.40 -9.57 -8.78
N LYS A 87 0.47 -10.83 -8.35
CA LYS A 87 1.38 -11.82 -8.93
C LYS A 87 0.56 -12.76 -9.82
N TYR A 88 0.93 -12.84 -11.09
CA TYR A 88 0.29 -13.71 -12.08
C TYR A 88 1.20 -14.89 -12.43
N GLU A 89 0.60 -16.05 -12.69
CA GLU A 89 1.29 -17.21 -13.25
C GLU A 89 1.10 -17.22 -14.77
N CYS A 90 2.14 -16.83 -15.52
CA CYS A 90 2.08 -16.68 -16.98
C CYS A 90 1.73 -17.98 -17.74
N TYR A 91 1.86 -19.14 -17.10
CA TYR A 91 1.65 -20.46 -17.71
C TYR A 91 0.22 -20.99 -17.57
N ARG A 92 -0.60 -20.40 -16.69
CA ARG A 92 -2.02 -20.73 -16.63
C ARG A 92 -2.73 -19.77 -17.58
N SER A 93 -3.00 -20.21 -18.81
CA SER A 93 -3.84 -19.46 -19.74
C SER A 93 -5.15 -19.11 -19.03
N ARG A 94 -5.29 -17.88 -18.61
CA ARG A 94 -6.50 -17.40 -17.96
C ARG A 94 -6.94 -16.18 -18.73
N ASN A 95 -8.12 -16.31 -19.33
CA ASN A 95 -9.00 -15.21 -19.75
C ASN A 95 -9.50 -14.40 -18.54
N TYR A 96 -8.71 -14.30 -17.45
CA TYR A 96 -9.08 -13.49 -16.31
C TYR A 96 -8.56 -12.10 -16.58
N GLU A 97 -9.49 -11.16 -16.71
CA GLU A 97 -9.19 -9.73 -16.63
C GLU A 97 -8.46 -9.45 -15.30
N ASP A 98 -7.57 -8.47 -15.32
CA ASP A 98 -6.91 -8.00 -14.10
C ASP A 98 -7.99 -7.57 -13.08
N GLU A 99 -8.03 -8.25 -11.93
CA GLU A 99 -8.96 -7.88 -10.87
C GLU A 99 -8.57 -6.50 -10.34
N GLU A 100 -9.55 -5.61 -10.15
CA GLU A 100 -9.31 -4.30 -9.54
C GLU A 100 -8.70 -4.48 -8.13
N ILE A 101 -7.51 -3.94 -7.93
CA ILE A 101 -6.82 -3.98 -6.63
C ILE A 101 -6.70 -2.61 -6.01
N GLY A 102 -6.52 -2.64 -4.70
CA GLY A 102 -6.43 -1.43 -3.92
C GLY A 102 -6.08 -1.72 -2.47
N PHE A 103 -6.03 -0.65 -1.71
CA PHE A 103 -5.89 -0.71 -0.27
C PHE A 103 -6.63 0.44 0.39
N THR A 104 -6.95 0.22 1.66
CA THR A 104 -7.57 1.20 2.52
C THR A 104 -6.73 1.36 3.78
N ILE A 105 -6.41 2.60 4.15
CA ILE A 105 -5.63 2.92 5.34
C ILE A 105 -6.55 3.51 6.38
N TYR A 106 -6.54 2.93 7.57
CA TYR A 106 -7.21 3.45 8.75
C TYR A 106 -6.18 3.91 9.77
N GLU A 107 -6.45 5.02 10.42
CA GLU A 107 -5.87 5.28 11.74
C GLU A 107 -6.54 4.34 12.73
N VAL A 108 -5.78 3.74 13.66
CA VAL A 108 -6.32 2.80 14.65
C VAL A 108 -5.79 3.11 16.05
N PRO A 109 -6.60 2.92 17.11
CA PRO A 109 -6.15 3.16 18.48
C PRO A 109 -4.92 2.30 18.87
N PRO A 110 -4.10 2.79 19.81
CA PRO A 110 -3.09 1.95 20.47
C PRO A 110 -3.74 0.68 21.03
N GLY A 111 -3.13 -0.49 20.79
CA GLY A 111 -3.65 -1.78 21.28
C GLY A 111 -4.65 -2.50 20.37
N MET A 112 -5.31 -1.83 19.42
CA MET A 112 -6.13 -2.53 18.42
C MET A 112 -5.22 -3.41 17.54
N GLN A 113 -5.48 -4.72 17.55
CA GLN A 113 -4.68 -5.70 16.79
C GLN A 113 -5.13 -5.83 15.34
N ARG A 114 -6.44 -5.67 15.12
CA ARG A 114 -7.10 -5.86 13.83
C ARG A 114 -8.31 -4.95 13.74
N VAL A 115 -8.52 -4.37 12.56
CA VAL A 115 -9.75 -3.66 12.20
C VAL A 115 -10.90 -4.67 12.05
N THR A 116 -12.05 -4.36 12.64
CA THR A 116 -13.27 -5.21 12.61
C THR A 116 -14.31 -4.61 11.66
N PRO A 117 -15.32 -5.38 11.21
CA PRO A 117 -16.43 -4.83 10.41
C PRO A 117 -17.12 -3.66 11.10
N GLN A 118 -17.33 -3.76 12.42
CA GLN A 118 -17.89 -2.67 13.22
C GLN A 118 -17.02 -1.41 13.13
N TYR A 119 -15.71 -1.55 13.33
CA TYR A 119 -14.79 -0.41 13.22
C TYR A 119 -14.85 0.24 11.83
N VAL A 120 -14.88 -0.57 10.78
CA VAL A 120 -14.97 -0.08 9.40
C VAL A 120 -16.28 0.68 9.16
N SER A 121 -17.38 0.24 9.78
CA SER A 121 -18.69 0.90 9.65
C SER A 121 -18.75 2.26 10.34
N GLU A 122 -17.99 2.43 11.41
CA GLU A 122 -18.00 3.64 12.25
C GLU A 122 -16.92 4.66 11.85
N GLN A 123 -15.85 4.21 11.18
CA GLN A 123 -14.66 5.03 10.93
C GLN A 123 -14.40 5.25 9.45
N MET A 124 -14.19 6.52 9.09
CA MET A 124 -13.76 6.90 7.75
C MET A 124 -12.28 6.56 7.55
N PRO A 125 -11.90 5.97 6.41
CA PRO A 125 -10.50 5.70 6.11
C PRO A 125 -9.73 6.99 5.83
N LEU A 126 -8.45 7.02 6.20
CA LEU A 126 -7.52 8.09 5.82
C LEU A 126 -7.28 8.11 4.31
N VAL A 127 -7.22 6.92 3.70
CA VAL A 127 -7.01 6.72 2.27
C VAL A 127 -7.84 5.52 1.83
N CYS A 128 -8.58 5.67 0.74
CA CYS A 128 -9.18 4.55 0.01
C CYS A 128 -8.76 4.69 -1.45
N ARG A 129 -7.88 3.80 -1.92
CA ARG A 129 -7.43 3.76 -3.32
C ARG A 129 -7.74 2.41 -3.89
N ILE A 130 -8.58 2.40 -4.92
CA ILE A 130 -8.83 1.27 -5.80
C ILE A 130 -8.36 1.76 -7.17
N GLY A 131 -7.45 1.03 -7.80
CA GLY A 131 -6.85 1.41 -9.07
C GLY A 131 -6.68 0.18 -9.97
N VAL A 132 -6.77 0.43 -11.27
CA VAL A 132 -6.32 -0.47 -12.33
C VAL A 132 -4.83 -0.22 -12.57
#